data_AF-A0A0K2RHS3-F1
#
_entry.id   AF-A0A0K2RHS3-F1
#
_cell.length_a   1.000
_cell.length_b   1.000
_cell.length_c   1.000
_cell.angle_alpha   90.00
_cell.angle_beta   90.00
_cell.angle_gamma   90.00
#
_symmetry.space_group_name_H-M   'P 1'
#
loop_
_entity.id
_entity.type
_entity.pdbx_description
1 polymer ?
#
loop_
_entity_poly.entity_id
_entity_poly.type
_entity_poly.pdbx_seq_one_letter_code
_entity_poly.pdbx_strand_id
1 'polypeptide(L)'
;MSNTIDTKRTRAAAHRGDSSKYLENTLPAIASAIDAGADLVEVDVRVTKDGQVILLHDAALLRIWSLDADVADVDYDRIRQLGAGEERIPLLSEALELFRDSRSTLLIDMDEPGPAKATAAVVRESGIEVAWCGNLDGMRIIRALDKDARIWLPWSKRTAPPEELLAELGPEFVNSEHVVLSKGMVEQIHAAGAKVACWTVDNLETMRWALGLGVDSITSNQLDLLQSAIAEDPQAWTSAQAPRGLAGDEVLESRKVAMELAEWAVGYMRDADRGLVSTKAHPADLVTEVDIAVERHVREVIGARLPGHTVVGEEMGGVALPGAPCWYLDPVDGTTNYVNQIPWTAFSLALAVDRKPAVAVVADPWRGEIFEGWAGHGAWLNGKPLSLASAGSSTAALAGTVVATELAGHLPWPGMLELLAELGERHSIMRIMGSATMTVVGVAAGRGAGAIIGSFSPIDHLAATLIVQEAGGVVLNSEGEMDTFPEQGGVLAARPEYAAELYELWSQAHADAGD
;
A
#
# COMPACT_ATOMS: atom_id res chain seq x y z
N MET A 1 -36.88 -29.16 11.75
CA MET A 1 -36.24 -29.68 10.54
C MET A 1 -34.80 -29.22 10.59
N SER A 2 -33.84 -30.13 10.52
CA SER A 2 -32.41 -29.81 10.66
C SER A 2 -31.98 -28.86 9.54
N ASN A 3 -31.60 -27.64 9.89
CA ASN A 3 -31.15 -26.59 8.98
C ASN A 3 -29.68 -26.87 8.61
N THR A 4 -29.44 -27.86 7.76
CA THR A 4 -28.11 -28.09 7.19
C THR A 4 -27.88 -27.02 6.11
N ILE A 5 -27.17 -25.95 6.51
CA ILE A 5 -26.51 -25.02 5.59
C ILE A 5 -25.68 -25.85 4.62
N ASP A 6 -25.82 -25.61 3.31
CA ASP A 6 -25.00 -26.27 2.29
C ASP A 6 -23.54 -25.86 2.50
N THR A 7 -22.76 -26.74 3.13
CA THR A 7 -21.37 -26.47 3.51
C THR A 7 -20.42 -26.41 2.32
N LYS A 8 -20.91 -26.54 1.08
CA LYS A 8 -20.08 -26.52 -0.14
C LYS A 8 -20.12 -25.20 -0.92
N ARG A 9 -21.01 -24.27 -0.57
CA ARG A 9 -21.13 -22.98 -1.27
C ARG A 9 -20.44 -21.87 -0.47
N THR A 10 -19.65 -21.05 -1.15
CA THR A 10 -19.10 -19.79 -0.59
C THR A 10 -20.22 -18.89 -0.10
N ARG A 11 -20.09 -18.38 1.13
CA ARG A 11 -21.07 -17.50 1.79
C ARG A 11 -20.94 -16.05 1.32
N ALA A 12 -22.07 -15.36 1.20
CA ALA A 12 -22.14 -13.93 0.94
C ALA A 12 -22.33 -13.16 2.24
N ALA A 13 -21.35 -12.31 2.59
CA ALA A 13 -21.41 -11.42 3.75
C ALA A 13 -21.64 -9.97 3.31
N ALA A 14 -22.70 -9.35 3.83
CA ALA A 14 -23.02 -7.94 3.57
C ALA A 14 -22.25 -7.05 4.56
N HIS A 15 -21.35 -6.22 4.04
CA HIS A 15 -20.48 -5.34 4.83
C HIS A 15 -21.24 -4.11 5.33
N ARG A 16 -21.31 -3.95 6.65
CA ARG A 16 -22.05 -2.88 7.33
C ARG A 16 -23.55 -2.86 6.98
N GLY A 17 -24.13 -4.03 6.73
CA GLY A 17 -25.45 -4.18 6.12
C GLY A 17 -25.44 -4.05 4.59
N ASP A 18 -26.58 -3.74 3.98
CA ASP A 18 -26.69 -3.44 2.55
C ASP A 18 -26.29 -1.98 2.27
N SER A 19 -25.01 -1.68 2.55
CA SER A 19 -24.42 -0.33 2.56
C SER A 19 -24.36 0.33 1.18
N SER A 20 -24.58 -0.43 0.10
CA SER A 20 -24.79 0.12 -1.25
C SER A 20 -26.14 0.83 -1.43
N LYS A 21 -27.14 0.49 -0.60
CA LYS A 21 -28.53 0.99 -0.71
C LYS A 21 -28.95 1.86 0.47
N TYR A 22 -28.38 1.62 1.64
CA TYR A 22 -28.72 2.29 2.90
C TYR A 22 -27.47 2.83 3.59
N LEU A 23 -27.66 3.77 4.52
CA LEU A 23 -26.56 4.27 5.34
C LEU A 23 -25.94 3.12 6.16
N GLU A 24 -24.61 3.00 6.13
CA GLU A 24 -23.87 1.91 6.76
C GLU A 24 -24.17 1.77 8.27
N ASN A 25 -24.14 0.54 8.79
CA ASN A 25 -24.34 0.22 10.21
C ASN A 25 -25.69 0.67 10.81
N THR A 26 -26.70 0.91 9.97
CA THR A 26 -28.07 1.25 10.42
C THR A 26 -29.01 0.05 10.42
N LEU A 27 -30.11 0.13 11.18
CA LEU A 27 -31.13 -0.94 11.19
C LEU A 27 -31.74 -1.20 9.79
N PRO A 28 -32.06 -0.18 8.97
CA PRO A 28 -32.51 -0.41 7.59
C PRO A 28 -31.49 -1.16 6.73
N ALA A 29 -30.19 -0.84 6.85
CA ALA A 29 -29.14 -1.55 6.10
C ALA A 29 -29.07 -3.03 6.48
N ILE A 30 -29.16 -3.34 7.78
CA ILE A 30 -29.15 -4.71 8.29
C ILE A 30 -30.40 -5.47 7.83
N ALA A 31 -31.57 -4.87 7.99
CA ALA A 31 -32.83 -5.48 7.55
C ALA A 31 -32.83 -5.77 6.05
N SER A 32 -32.37 -4.82 5.22
CA SER A 32 -32.23 -5.02 3.77
C SER A 32 -31.32 -6.19 3.42
N ALA A 33 -30.17 -6.32 4.11
CA ALA A 33 -29.24 -7.42 3.86
C ALA A 33 -29.85 -8.79 4.23
N ILE A 34 -30.59 -8.87 5.34
CA ILE A 34 -31.32 -10.07 5.75
C ILE A 34 -32.40 -10.43 4.71
N ASP A 35 -33.21 -9.44 4.29
CA ASP A 35 -34.29 -9.64 3.32
C ASP A 35 -33.76 -10.04 1.93
N ALA A 36 -32.59 -9.52 1.55
CA ALA A 36 -31.86 -9.91 0.34
C ALA A 36 -31.20 -11.30 0.43
N GLY A 37 -31.27 -11.96 1.58
CA GLY A 37 -30.76 -13.32 1.78
C GLY A 37 -29.25 -13.41 1.94
N ALA A 38 -28.62 -12.41 2.55
CA ALA A 38 -27.22 -12.52 2.96
C ALA A 38 -27.01 -13.69 3.94
N ASP A 39 -25.93 -14.46 3.77
CA ASP A 39 -25.57 -15.52 4.71
C ASP A 39 -25.06 -14.92 6.04
N LEU A 40 -24.31 -13.82 5.93
CA LEU A 40 -23.85 -13.02 7.05
C LEU A 40 -24.14 -11.54 6.83
N VAL A 41 -24.35 -10.84 7.94
CA VAL A 41 -24.37 -9.38 7.96
C VAL A 41 -23.29 -8.94 8.94
N GLU A 42 -22.29 -8.24 8.43
CA GLU A 42 -21.21 -7.68 9.23
C GLU A 42 -21.62 -6.29 9.72
N VAL A 43 -21.28 -5.96 10.98
CA VAL A 43 -21.44 -4.63 11.57
C VAL A 43 -20.26 -4.28 12.46
N ASP A 44 -19.90 -3.00 12.45
CA ASP A 44 -18.87 -2.44 13.31
C ASP A 44 -19.45 -1.98 14.64
N VAL A 45 -18.70 -2.15 15.75
CA VAL A 45 -19.14 -1.66 17.07
C VAL A 45 -18.16 -0.71 17.72
N ARG A 46 -18.71 0.28 18.42
CA ARG A 46 -17.97 1.20 19.31
C ARG A 46 -18.63 1.30 20.67
N VAL A 47 -17.89 1.82 21.64
CA VAL A 47 -18.39 2.06 23.01
C VAL A 47 -18.39 3.55 23.31
N THR A 48 -19.55 4.06 23.68
CA THR A 48 -19.74 5.47 24.07
C THR A 48 -19.11 5.76 25.44
N LYS A 49 -18.98 7.04 25.78
CA LYS A 49 -18.46 7.48 27.09
C LYS A 49 -19.19 6.86 28.29
N ASP A 50 -20.51 6.71 28.18
CA ASP A 50 -21.40 6.10 29.18
C ASP A 50 -21.53 4.58 29.04
N GLY A 51 -20.68 3.94 28.23
CA GLY A 51 -20.54 2.49 28.15
C GLY A 51 -21.59 1.77 27.29
N GLN A 52 -22.33 2.49 26.46
CA GLN A 52 -23.29 1.89 25.52
C GLN A 52 -22.55 1.34 24.30
N VAL A 53 -22.95 0.16 23.83
CA VAL A 53 -22.41 -0.44 22.61
C VAL A 53 -23.28 -0.04 21.43
N ILE A 54 -22.70 0.69 20.49
CA ILE A 54 -23.38 1.26 19.32
C ILE A 54 -22.82 0.66 18.03
N LEU A 55 -23.58 0.74 16.94
CA LEU A 55 -23.10 0.37 15.61
C LEU A 55 -22.50 1.57 14.88
N LEU A 56 -21.20 1.56 14.66
CA LEU A 56 -20.47 2.63 13.97
C LEU A 56 -19.06 2.16 13.61
N HIS A 57 -18.62 2.43 12.39
CA HIS A 57 -17.26 2.12 11.96
C HIS A 57 -16.22 3.08 12.57
N ASP A 58 -16.40 4.38 12.37
CA ASP A 58 -15.39 5.38 12.75
C ASP A 58 -15.36 5.64 14.26
N ALA A 59 -14.16 5.88 14.81
CA ALA A 59 -14.01 6.43 16.15
C ALA A 59 -14.49 7.89 16.23
N ALA A 60 -14.30 8.66 15.15
CA ALA A 60 -14.70 10.06 15.04
C ALA A 60 -16.08 10.22 14.41
N LEU A 61 -16.91 11.13 14.94
CA LEU A 61 -18.26 11.40 14.44
C LEU A 61 -18.28 12.38 13.25
N LEU A 62 -17.12 12.85 12.78
CA LEU A 62 -17.02 13.95 11.83
C LEU A 62 -17.47 13.57 10.41
N ARG A 63 -17.05 12.40 9.89
CA ARG A 63 -17.21 12.03 8.48
C ARG A 63 -18.68 11.97 8.03
N ILE A 64 -19.52 11.27 8.79
CA ILE A 64 -20.93 11.05 8.45
C ILE A 64 -21.83 12.06 9.18
N TRP A 65 -21.52 12.34 10.45
CA TRP A 65 -22.44 13.07 11.33
C TRP A 65 -22.07 14.54 11.51
N SER A 66 -20.97 15.00 10.89
CA SER A 66 -20.48 16.39 10.96
C SER A 66 -20.30 16.90 12.38
N LEU A 67 -19.98 16.00 13.33
CA LEU A 67 -19.67 16.33 14.71
C LEU A 67 -18.19 16.09 14.96
N ASP A 68 -17.46 17.16 15.25
CA ASP A 68 -16.04 17.12 15.59
C ASP A 68 -15.84 16.63 17.04
N ALA A 69 -16.03 15.33 17.25
CA ALA A 69 -15.83 14.64 18.51
C ALA A 69 -15.60 13.13 18.30
N ASP A 70 -14.89 12.50 19.22
CA ASP A 70 -14.73 11.05 19.27
C ASP A 70 -15.84 10.39 20.08
N VAL A 71 -16.25 9.19 19.66
CA VAL A 71 -17.32 8.40 20.31
C VAL A 71 -17.04 8.17 21.79
N ALA A 72 -15.78 7.93 22.15
CA ALA A 72 -15.35 7.67 23.52
C ALA A 72 -15.57 8.87 24.46
N ASP A 73 -15.77 10.07 23.92
CA ASP A 73 -15.96 11.31 24.68
C ASP A 73 -17.43 11.77 24.75
N VAL A 74 -18.34 11.06 24.08
CA VAL A 74 -19.74 11.47 23.93
C VAL A 74 -20.69 10.42 24.53
N ASP A 75 -21.65 10.88 25.34
CA ASP A 75 -22.69 10.01 25.91
C ASP A 75 -23.71 9.59 24.85
N TYR A 76 -24.29 8.39 24.99
CA TYR A 76 -25.24 7.86 24.00
C TYR A 76 -26.46 8.76 23.80
N ASP A 77 -26.90 9.47 24.85
CA ASP A 77 -28.02 10.42 24.76
C ASP A 77 -27.81 11.52 23.73
N ARG A 78 -26.54 11.89 23.46
CA ARG A 78 -26.18 12.83 22.40
C ARG A 78 -26.02 12.13 21.06
N ILE A 79 -25.40 10.94 21.04
CA ILE A 79 -25.18 10.13 19.83
C ILE A 79 -26.51 9.74 19.17
N ARG A 80 -27.51 9.32 19.94
CA ARG A 80 -28.83 8.91 19.42
C ARG A 80 -29.63 10.04 18.75
N GLN A 81 -29.19 11.29 18.89
CA GLN A 81 -29.78 12.46 18.23
C GLN A 81 -29.14 12.73 16.86
N LEU A 82 -28.05 12.02 16.51
CA LEU A 82 -27.41 12.09 15.21
C LEU A 82 -28.16 11.18 14.23
N GLY A 83 -28.43 11.68 13.02
CA GLY A 83 -29.25 11.01 12.02
C GLY A 83 -30.76 11.25 12.18
N ALA A 84 -31.51 11.00 11.10
CA ALA A 84 -32.95 11.21 11.07
C ALA A 84 -33.69 9.88 11.12
N GLY A 85 -34.61 9.72 12.09
CA GLY A 85 -35.48 8.54 12.18
C GLY A 85 -34.71 7.24 12.34
N GLU A 86 -34.84 6.33 11.38
CA GLU A 86 -34.19 5.02 11.37
C GLU A 86 -32.72 5.07 10.90
N GLU A 87 -32.26 6.20 10.36
CA GLU A 87 -30.86 6.43 9.97
C GLU A 87 -30.00 6.92 11.13
N ARG A 88 -30.49 6.89 12.37
CA ARG A 88 -29.66 7.17 13.54
C ARG A 88 -28.64 6.06 13.79
N ILE A 89 -27.64 6.37 14.59
CA ILE A 89 -26.71 5.38 15.16
C ILE A 89 -27.51 4.47 16.13
N PRO A 90 -27.64 3.15 15.87
CA PRO A 90 -28.39 2.25 16.73
C PRO A 90 -27.52 1.65 17.84
N LEU A 91 -28.17 1.14 18.89
CA LEU A 91 -27.52 0.24 19.85
C LEU A 91 -27.36 -1.15 19.24
N LEU A 92 -26.29 -1.85 19.63
CA LEU A 92 -26.12 -3.27 19.26
C LEU A 92 -27.30 -4.13 19.73
N SER A 93 -27.88 -3.85 20.90
CA SER A 93 -29.05 -4.56 21.40
C SER A 93 -30.27 -4.45 20.47
N GLU A 94 -30.42 -3.33 19.76
CA GLU A 94 -31.51 -3.13 18.80
C GLU A 94 -31.28 -3.95 17.53
N ALA A 95 -30.03 -3.99 17.06
CA ALA A 95 -29.66 -4.78 15.89
C ALA A 95 -29.79 -6.29 16.14
N LEU A 96 -29.42 -6.78 17.32
CA LEU A 96 -29.53 -8.20 17.69
C LEU A 96 -30.95 -8.74 17.56
N GLU A 97 -31.98 -7.93 17.81
CA GLU A 97 -33.38 -8.36 17.67
C GLU A 97 -33.76 -8.71 16.21
N LEU A 98 -33.09 -8.13 15.21
CA LEU A 98 -33.30 -8.49 13.80
C LEU A 98 -32.85 -9.93 13.47
N PHE A 99 -32.02 -10.54 14.33
CA PHE A 99 -31.45 -11.87 14.10
C PHE A 99 -32.19 -13.00 14.84
N ARG A 100 -33.17 -12.70 15.71
CA ARG A 100 -33.83 -13.69 16.59
C ARG A 100 -34.46 -14.87 15.85
N ASP A 101 -34.93 -14.64 14.63
CA ASP A 101 -35.50 -15.67 13.74
C ASP A 101 -34.90 -15.61 12.32
N SER A 102 -33.77 -14.92 12.16
CA SER A 102 -33.10 -14.77 10.86
C SER A 102 -32.33 -16.04 10.49
N ARG A 103 -32.15 -16.26 9.19
CA ARG A 103 -31.20 -17.25 8.68
C ARG A 103 -29.78 -16.70 8.56
N SER A 104 -29.65 -15.37 8.53
CA SER A 104 -28.35 -14.70 8.48
C SER A 104 -27.67 -14.77 9.84
N THR A 105 -26.35 -14.86 9.85
CA THR A 105 -25.54 -14.72 11.07
C THR A 105 -25.04 -13.28 11.20
N LEU A 106 -25.15 -12.68 12.38
CA LEU A 106 -24.48 -11.41 12.68
C LEU A 106 -22.98 -11.65 12.88
N LEU A 107 -22.15 -10.95 12.14
CA LEU A 107 -20.70 -10.89 12.31
C LEU A 107 -20.35 -9.52 12.92
N ILE A 108 -19.77 -9.52 14.12
CA ILE A 108 -19.41 -8.28 14.82
C ILE A 108 -17.93 -8.00 14.61
N ASP A 109 -17.63 -6.88 13.96
CA ASP A 109 -16.29 -6.34 13.80
C ASP A 109 -15.93 -5.35 14.92
N MET A 110 -14.73 -5.51 15.45
CA MET A 110 -14.13 -4.64 16.47
C MET A 110 -12.71 -4.31 16.03
N ASP A 111 -12.49 -3.13 15.50
CA ASP A 111 -11.18 -2.68 15.02
C ASP A 111 -10.13 -2.53 16.15
N GLU A 112 -10.60 -2.40 17.39
CA GLU A 112 -9.79 -2.27 18.60
C GLU A 112 -10.22 -3.26 19.70
N PRO A 113 -9.34 -3.61 20.66
CA PRO A 113 -9.68 -4.55 21.72
C PRO A 113 -10.64 -3.99 22.79
N GLY A 114 -10.79 -2.66 22.86
CA GLY A 114 -11.56 -1.96 23.90
C GLY A 114 -13.02 -2.40 24.01
N PRO A 115 -13.79 -2.43 22.90
CA PRO A 115 -15.19 -2.84 22.90
C PRO A 115 -15.46 -4.27 23.36
N ALA A 116 -14.51 -5.20 23.24
CA ALA A 116 -14.73 -6.65 23.35
C ALA A 116 -15.54 -7.09 24.58
N LYS A 117 -15.24 -6.56 25.77
CA LYS A 117 -15.95 -6.94 27.01
C LYS A 117 -17.38 -6.42 27.06
N ALA A 118 -17.60 -5.17 26.65
CA ALA A 118 -18.92 -4.55 26.67
C ALA A 118 -19.83 -5.21 25.63
N THR A 119 -19.31 -5.41 24.42
CA THR A 119 -20.01 -6.09 23.32
C THR A 119 -20.39 -7.52 23.68
N ALA A 120 -19.47 -8.30 24.26
CA ALA A 120 -19.75 -9.66 24.72
C ALA A 120 -20.85 -9.72 25.80
N ALA A 121 -20.93 -8.72 26.68
CA ALA A 121 -21.99 -8.65 27.68
C ALA A 121 -23.36 -8.45 27.03
N VAL A 122 -23.47 -7.52 26.07
CA VAL A 122 -24.71 -7.24 25.32
C VAL A 122 -25.18 -8.46 24.53
N VAL A 123 -24.26 -9.15 23.84
CA VAL A 123 -24.58 -10.38 23.08
C VAL A 123 -25.06 -11.50 24.01
N ARG A 124 -24.38 -11.71 25.14
CA ARG A 124 -24.78 -12.73 26.11
C ARG A 124 -26.17 -12.45 26.70
N GLU A 125 -26.51 -11.18 26.92
CA GLU A 125 -27.83 -10.77 27.45
C GLU A 125 -28.96 -10.96 26.42
N SER A 126 -28.68 -10.82 25.13
CA SER A 126 -29.70 -11.02 24.07
C SER A 126 -30.06 -12.49 23.84
N GLY A 127 -29.11 -13.39 24.12
CA GLY A 127 -29.22 -14.83 23.85
C GLY A 127 -29.12 -15.19 22.36
N ILE A 128 -28.65 -14.26 21.52
CA ILE A 128 -28.46 -14.45 20.08
C ILE A 128 -27.03 -14.93 19.82
N GLU A 129 -26.87 -15.96 18.99
CA GLU A 129 -25.56 -16.43 18.54
C GLU A 129 -24.99 -15.50 17.47
N VAL A 130 -23.71 -15.14 17.59
CA VAL A 130 -23.00 -14.25 16.68
C VAL A 130 -21.61 -14.81 16.34
N ALA A 131 -21.00 -14.27 15.29
CA ALA A 131 -19.58 -14.44 14.99
C ALA A 131 -18.80 -13.15 15.29
N TRP A 132 -17.48 -13.27 15.47
CA TRP A 132 -16.61 -12.17 15.92
C TRP A 132 -15.41 -12.02 14.99
N CYS A 133 -15.12 -10.81 14.49
CA CYS A 133 -13.91 -10.47 13.73
C CYS A 133 -13.28 -9.14 14.20
N GLY A 134 -12.25 -8.67 13.50
CA GLY A 134 -11.63 -7.36 13.73
C GLY A 134 -10.22 -7.46 14.31
N ASN A 135 -10.02 -7.03 15.56
CA ASN A 135 -8.71 -6.94 16.17
C ASN A 135 -8.26 -8.27 16.79
N LEU A 136 -6.99 -8.66 16.60
CA LEU A 136 -6.45 -9.91 17.14
C LEU A 136 -6.54 -9.99 18.68
N ASP A 137 -6.18 -8.92 19.38
CA ASP A 137 -6.26 -8.90 20.85
C ASP A 137 -7.72 -8.83 21.33
N GLY A 138 -8.59 -8.20 20.55
CA GLY A 138 -10.05 -8.30 20.73
C GLY A 138 -10.54 -9.74 20.66
N MET A 139 -10.11 -10.51 19.65
CA MET A 139 -10.48 -11.92 19.50
C MET A 139 -9.96 -12.79 20.65
N ARG A 140 -8.76 -12.51 21.18
CA ARG A 140 -8.24 -13.17 22.39
C ARG A 140 -9.12 -12.92 23.61
N ILE A 141 -9.58 -11.67 23.78
CA ILE A 141 -10.51 -11.32 24.86
C ILE A 141 -11.83 -12.09 24.70
N ILE A 142 -12.39 -12.14 23.49
CA ILE A 142 -13.62 -12.89 23.21
C ILE A 142 -13.44 -14.38 23.52
N ARG A 143 -12.39 -15.04 23.02
CA ARG A 143 -12.12 -16.47 23.32
C ARG A 143 -11.97 -16.74 24.82
N ALA A 144 -11.39 -15.80 25.56
CA ALA A 144 -11.23 -15.92 27.01
C ALA A 144 -12.56 -15.79 27.77
N LEU A 145 -13.51 -14.99 27.24
CA LEU A 145 -14.85 -14.81 27.81
C LEU A 145 -15.79 -15.97 27.44
N ASP A 146 -15.66 -16.50 26.24
CA ASP A 146 -16.46 -17.60 25.71
C ASP A 146 -15.59 -18.60 24.94
N LYS A 147 -15.49 -19.81 25.49
CA LYS A 147 -14.67 -20.89 24.92
C LYS A 147 -15.23 -21.43 23.61
N ASP A 148 -16.52 -21.23 23.35
CA ASP A 148 -17.21 -21.72 22.16
C ASP A 148 -17.48 -20.60 21.14
N ALA A 149 -16.97 -19.38 21.39
CA ALA A 149 -17.11 -18.24 20.49
C ALA A 149 -16.72 -18.56 19.04
N ARG A 150 -17.53 -18.10 18.09
CA ARG A 150 -17.31 -18.29 16.65
C ARG A 150 -16.38 -17.18 16.13
N ILE A 151 -15.07 -17.42 16.21
CA ILE A 151 -14.04 -16.43 15.86
C ILE A 151 -13.68 -16.50 14.38
N TRP A 152 -13.61 -15.33 13.76
CA TRP A 152 -13.07 -15.07 12.44
C TRP A 152 -11.72 -14.36 12.64
N LEU A 153 -10.64 -15.14 12.62
CA LEU A 153 -9.29 -14.67 12.92
C LEU A 153 -8.86 -13.61 11.89
N PRO A 154 -8.61 -12.36 12.30
CA PRO A 154 -8.17 -11.34 11.38
C PRO A 154 -6.79 -11.64 10.84
N TRP A 155 -6.59 -11.40 9.54
CA TRP A 155 -5.34 -11.70 8.91
C TRP A 155 -5.02 -10.78 7.72
N SER A 156 -3.76 -10.41 7.60
CA SER A 156 -3.30 -9.42 6.61
C SER A 156 -1.89 -9.74 6.11
N LYS A 157 -1.40 -10.97 6.37
CA LYS A 157 -0.07 -11.44 5.96
C LYS A 157 -0.16 -12.42 4.79
N ARG A 158 0.80 -12.37 3.87
CA ARG A 158 0.93 -13.30 2.72
C ARG A 158 1.34 -14.73 3.06
N THR A 159 1.42 -15.05 4.35
CA THR A 159 1.71 -16.39 4.87
C THR A 159 0.53 -16.86 5.71
N ALA A 160 0.27 -18.17 5.73
CA ALA A 160 -0.78 -18.73 6.58
C ALA A 160 -0.52 -18.41 8.07
N PRO A 161 -1.57 -18.28 8.90
CA PRO A 161 -1.40 -18.12 10.34
C PRO A 161 -0.56 -19.26 10.95
N PRO A 162 0.34 -18.96 11.89
CA PRO A 162 1.08 -19.99 12.63
C PRO A 162 0.15 -21.00 13.29
N GLU A 163 0.55 -22.27 13.34
CA GLU A 163 -0.24 -23.34 13.96
C GLU A 163 -0.56 -23.04 15.43
N GLU A 164 0.38 -22.41 16.15
CA GLU A 164 0.19 -22.03 17.54
C GLU A 164 -0.97 -21.03 17.70
N LEU A 165 -1.11 -20.10 16.75
CA LEU A 165 -2.19 -19.10 16.78
C LEU A 165 -3.54 -19.73 16.42
N LEU A 166 -3.55 -20.63 15.45
CA LEU A 166 -4.74 -21.41 15.10
C LEU A 166 -5.20 -22.28 16.28
N ALA A 167 -4.27 -22.91 16.99
CA ALA A 167 -4.55 -23.69 18.19
C ALA A 167 -4.99 -22.82 19.38
N GLU A 168 -4.41 -21.63 19.54
CA GLU A 168 -4.77 -20.66 20.59
C GLU A 168 -6.23 -20.21 20.45
N LEU A 169 -6.64 -19.81 19.23
CA LEU A 169 -7.94 -19.17 19.01
C LEU A 169 -9.01 -20.12 18.48
N GLY A 170 -8.67 -21.27 17.91
CA GLY A 170 -9.60 -22.21 17.29
C GLY A 170 -10.62 -21.51 16.36
N PRO A 171 -10.17 -20.76 15.34
CA PRO A 171 -11.08 -19.95 14.53
C PRO A 171 -11.98 -20.80 13.62
N GLU A 172 -13.22 -20.35 13.40
CA GLU A 172 -14.10 -20.90 12.36
C GLU A 172 -13.58 -20.48 10.97
N PHE A 173 -13.13 -19.22 10.84
CA PHE A 173 -12.56 -18.66 9.62
C PHE A 173 -11.25 -17.92 9.90
N VAL A 174 -10.32 -17.95 8.96
CA VAL A 174 -9.27 -16.94 8.81
C VAL A 174 -9.85 -15.85 7.90
N ASN A 175 -10.08 -14.66 8.44
CA ASN A 175 -10.71 -13.52 7.78
C ASN A 175 -9.65 -12.55 7.26
N SER A 176 -9.28 -12.74 6.00
CA SER A 176 -8.11 -12.12 5.40
C SER A 176 -8.43 -10.91 4.53
N GLU A 177 -7.56 -9.90 4.50
CA GLU A 177 -7.54 -8.96 3.37
C GLU A 177 -7.34 -9.75 2.06
N HIS A 178 -8.12 -9.44 1.03
CA HIS A 178 -8.09 -10.19 -0.22
C HIS A 178 -6.75 -10.07 -0.96
N VAL A 179 -6.02 -8.96 -0.82
CA VAL A 179 -4.75 -8.68 -1.52
C VAL A 179 -3.58 -9.56 -1.09
N VAL A 180 -3.64 -10.17 0.10
CA VAL A 180 -2.59 -11.06 0.61
C VAL A 180 -2.87 -12.55 0.38
N LEU A 181 -4.06 -12.88 -0.12
CA LEU A 181 -4.45 -14.28 -0.31
C LEU A 181 -3.76 -14.90 -1.53
N SER A 182 -3.49 -16.20 -1.39
CA SER A 182 -3.01 -17.05 -2.48
C SER A 182 -3.66 -18.43 -2.38
N LYS A 183 -3.66 -19.17 -3.50
CA LYS A 183 -4.21 -20.53 -3.52
C LYS A 183 -3.53 -21.44 -2.50
N GLY A 184 -2.19 -21.38 -2.41
CA GLY A 184 -1.44 -22.20 -1.45
C GLY A 184 -1.80 -21.88 0.01
N MET A 185 -2.04 -20.60 0.31
CA MET A 185 -2.48 -20.19 1.65
C MET A 185 -3.88 -20.70 1.98
N VAL A 186 -4.82 -20.62 1.03
CA VAL A 186 -6.18 -21.17 1.21
C VAL A 186 -6.12 -22.68 1.49
N GLU A 187 -5.36 -23.42 0.69
CA GLU A 187 -5.18 -24.87 0.87
C GLU A 187 -4.54 -25.23 2.21
N GLN A 188 -3.55 -24.44 2.67
CA GLN A 188 -2.92 -24.61 3.99
C GLN A 188 -3.90 -24.37 5.14
N ILE A 189 -4.71 -23.31 5.07
CA ILE A 189 -5.70 -22.99 6.10
C ILE A 189 -6.78 -24.09 6.17
N HIS A 190 -7.25 -24.56 5.01
CA HIS A 190 -8.18 -25.69 4.92
C HIS A 190 -7.59 -26.98 5.50
N ALA A 191 -6.32 -27.26 5.22
CA ALA A 191 -5.63 -28.42 5.78
C ALA A 191 -5.49 -28.36 7.31
N ALA A 192 -5.40 -27.15 7.88
CA ALA A 192 -5.43 -26.91 9.32
C ALA A 192 -6.85 -26.96 9.94
N GLY A 193 -7.89 -27.14 9.12
CA GLY A 193 -9.28 -27.33 9.55
C GLY A 193 -10.09 -26.04 9.74
N ALA A 194 -9.53 -24.87 9.40
CA ALA A 194 -10.24 -23.60 9.38
C ALA A 194 -10.73 -23.26 7.97
N LYS A 195 -11.77 -22.42 7.89
CA LYS A 195 -12.26 -21.85 6.62
C LYS A 195 -11.53 -20.55 6.28
N VAL A 196 -11.70 -20.06 5.06
CA VAL A 196 -11.13 -18.76 4.62
C VAL A 196 -12.24 -17.79 4.27
N ALA A 197 -12.24 -16.62 4.89
CA ALA A 197 -13.05 -15.48 4.50
C ALA A 197 -12.15 -14.38 3.93
N CYS A 198 -12.67 -13.55 3.02
CA CYS A 198 -11.93 -12.39 2.55
C CYS A 198 -12.76 -11.11 2.47
N TRP A 199 -12.10 -9.97 2.65
CA TRP A 199 -12.73 -8.65 2.70
C TRP A 199 -11.80 -7.54 2.16
N THR A 200 -12.30 -6.33 1.90
CA THR A 200 -13.66 -6.08 1.36
C THR A 200 -13.56 -6.13 -0.15
N VAL A 201 -14.41 -6.91 -0.81
CA VAL A 201 -14.30 -7.17 -2.25
C VAL A 201 -15.52 -6.63 -2.98
N ASP A 202 -15.36 -5.53 -3.74
CA ASP A 202 -16.48 -4.80 -4.34
C ASP A 202 -16.51 -4.83 -5.88
N ASN A 203 -15.56 -5.51 -6.51
CA ASN A 203 -15.51 -5.64 -7.96
C ASN A 203 -15.59 -7.10 -8.40
N LEU A 204 -16.25 -7.33 -9.54
CA LEU A 204 -16.56 -8.66 -10.05
C LEU A 204 -15.30 -9.50 -10.36
N GLU A 205 -14.24 -8.88 -10.87
CA GLU A 205 -13.00 -9.60 -11.19
C GLU A 205 -12.35 -10.18 -9.93
N THR A 206 -12.24 -9.39 -8.86
CA THR A 206 -11.68 -9.84 -7.59
C THR A 206 -12.58 -10.86 -6.89
N MET A 207 -13.92 -10.70 -6.99
CA MET A 207 -14.86 -11.72 -6.48
C MET A 207 -14.63 -13.06 -7.16
N ARG A 208 -14.57 -13.07 -8.50
CA ARG A 208 -14.29 -14.28 -9.29
C ARG A 208 -12.93 -14.88 -8.96
N TRP A 209 -11.91 -14.06 -8.80
CA TRP A 209 -10.59 -14.52 -8.39
C TRP A 209 -10.63 -15.20 -7.02
N ALA A 210 -11.26 -14.58 -6.02
CA ALA A 210 -11.38 -15.14 -4.68
C ALA A 210 -12.17 -16.46 -4.69
N LEU A 211 -13.27 -16.53 -5.45
CA LEU A 211 -14.02 -17.77 -5.67
C LEU A 211 -13.15 -18.85 -6.33
N GLY A 212 -12.33 -18.48 -7.32
CA GLY A 212 -11.36 -19.38 -7.96
C GLY A 212 -10.25 -19.90 -7.04
N LEU A 213 -9.91 -19.16 -5.97
CA LEU A 213 -9.02 -19.66 -4.91
C LEU A 213 -9.69 -20.71 -4.01
N GLY A 214 -11.02 -20.71 -3.94
CA GLY A 214 -11.79 -21.59 -3.06
C GLY A 214 -12.07 -20.98 -1.68
N VAL A 215 -12.21 -19.66 -1.56
CA VAL A 215 -12.62 -19.03 -0.29
C VAL A 215 -14.04 -19.46 0.11
N ASP A 216 -14.28 -19.57 1.41
CA ASP A 216 -15.54 -20.02 2.00
C ASP A 216 -16.52 -18.87 2.29
N SER A 217 -16.04 -17.63 2.36
CA SER A 217 -16.88 -16.44 2.50
C SER A 217 -16.23 -15.22 1.87
N ILE A 218 -17.04 -14.33 1.30
CA ILE A 218 -16.59 -13.02 0.81
C ILE A 218 -17.45 -11.94 1.45
N THR A 219 -16.81 -10.90 2.00
CA THR A 219 -17.46 -9.70 2.53
C THR A 219 -17.39 -8.58 1.50
N SER A 220 -18.54 -7.97 1.22
CA SER A 220 -18.68 -6.96 0.16
C SER A 220 -19.69 -5.88 0.54
N ASN A 221 -19.44 -4.64 0.11
CA ASN A 221 -20.44 -3.58 0.09
C ASN A 221 -21.49 -3.82 -1.02
N GLN A 222 -21.16 -4.62 -2.03
CA GLN A 222 -21.96 -4.89 -3.22
C GLN A 222 -22.62 -6.28 -3.15
N LEU A 223 -23.55 -6.47 -2.19
CA LEU A 223 -24.17 -7.77 -1.92
C LEU A 223 -24.79 -8.42 -3.16
N ASP A 224 -25.57 -7.67 -3.94
CA ASP A 224 -26.25 -8.19 -5.15
C ASP A 224 -25.23 -8.67 -6.20
N LEU A 225 -24.11 -7.95 -6.34
CA LEU A 225 -23.03 -8.31 -7.26
C LEU A 225 -22.32 -9.59 -6.78
N LEU A 226 -22.05 -9.69 -5.48
CA LEU A 226 -21.42 -10.86 -4.87
C LEU A 226 -22.29 -12.11 -5.04
N GLN A 227 -23.58 -12.01 -4.71
CA GLN A 227 -24.51 -13.13 -4.87
C GLN A 227 -24.59 -13.58 -6.33
N SER A 228 -24.56 -12.64 -7.27
CA SER A 228 -24.51 -12.93 -8.70
C SER A 228 -23.23 -13.68 -9.08
N ALA A 229 -22.07 -13.22 -8.62
CA ALA A 229 -20.78 -13.86 -8.88
C ALA A 229 -20.70 -15.30 -8.34
N ILE A 230 -21.22 -15.54 -7.14
CA ILE A 230 -21.29 -16.88 -6.52
C ILE A 230 -22.20 -17.82 -7.33
N ALA A 231 -23.25 -17.28 -7.98
CA ALA A 231 -24.19 -18.06 -8.78
C ALA A 231 -23.70 -18.37 -10.21
N GLU A 232 -22.55 -17.82 -10.63
CA GLU A 232 -21.95 -18.10 -11.94
C GLU A 232 -21.44 -19.54 -12.05
N ASP A 233 -21.26 -20.00 -13.30
CA ASP A 233 -20.53 -21.24 -13.57
C ASP A 233 -19.06 -21.07 -13.10
N PRO A 234 -18.49 -21.99 -12.31
CA PRO A 234 -17.09 -21.92 -11.87
C PRO A 234 -16.06 -21.76 -13.00
N GLN A 235 -16.39 -22.14 -14.25
CA GLN A 235 -15.53 -21.84 -15.40
C GLN A 235 -15.30 -20.33 -15.60
N ALA A 236 -16.26 -19.49 -15.24
CA ALA A 236 -16.16 -18.03 -15.33
C ALA A 236 -15.09 -17.44 -14.40
N TRP A 237 -14.65 -18.19 -13.37
CA TRP A 237 -13.65 -17.73 -12.40
C TRP A 237 -12.22 -17.96 -12.87
N THR A 238 -12.00 -18.89 -13.81
CA THR A 238 -10.67 -19.40 -14.17
C THR A 238 -9.75 -18.38 -14.84
N SER A 239 -10.30 -17.31 -15.43
CA SER A 239 -9.54 -16.25 -16.06
C SER A 239 -9.33 -15.02 -15.17
N ALA A 240 -9.90 -15.01 -13.96
CA ALA A 240 -9.83 -13.85 -13.08
C ALA A 240 -8.41 -13.67 -12.52
N GLN A 241 -7.93 -12.43 -12.54
CA GLN A 241 -6.59 -12.09 -12.08
C GLN A 241 -6.56 -11.77 -10.59
N ALA A 242 -5.41 -12.00 -9.97
CA ALA A 242 -5.21 -11.60 -8.60
C ALA A 242 -5.33 -10.07 -8.44
N PRO A 243 -5.92 -9.60 -7.33
CA PRO A 243 -5.93 -8.19 -6.99
C PRO A 243 -4.48 -7.69 -6.88
N ARG A 244 -4.26 -6.49 -7.38
CA ARG A 244 -2.93 -5.88 -7.49
C ARG A 244 -2.81 -4.82 -6.41
N GLY A 245 -2.14 -5.12 -5.31
CA GLY A 245 -1.96 -4.16 -4.22
C GLY A 245 -1.26 -4.73 -2.99
N LEU A 246 -0.95 -3.82 -2.07
CA LEU A 246 -0.46 -4.11 -0.72
C LEU A 246 -1.63 -4.04 0.27
N ALA A 247 -1.61 -4.88 1.29
CA ALA A 247 -2.47 -4.68 2.45
C ALA A 247 -2.04 -3.45 3.27
N GLY A 248 -2.96 -2.92 4.08
CA GLY A 248 -2.72 -1.68 4.82
C GLY A 248 -1.53 -1.76 5.78
N ASP A 249 -1.41 -2.89 6.48
CA ASP A 249 -0.28 -3.18 7.37
C ASP A 249 1.02 -3.45 6.61
N GLU A 250 0.96 -4.07 5.42
CA GLU A 250 2.12 -4.33 4.56
C GLU A 250 2.79 -3.03 4.11
N VAL A 251 2.03 -1.99 3.77
CA VAL A 251 2.60 -0.68 3.39
C VAL A 251 3.39 -0.08 4.57
N LEU A 252 2.80 -0.10 5.77
CA LEU A 252 3.42 0.47 6.98
C LEU A 252 4.70 -0.29 7.37
N GLU A 253 4.64 -1.62 7.37
CA GLU A 253 5.80 -2.45 7.66
C GLU A 253 6.88 -2.31 6.57
N SER A 254 6.48 -2.23 5.29
CA SER A 254 7.40 -1.97 4.18
C SER A 254 8.14 -0.65 4.33
N ARG A 255 7.42 0.43 4.67
CA ARG A 255 8.05 1.73 4.96
C ARG A 255 9.06 1.63 6.09
N LYS A 256 8.69 0.98 7.19
CA LYS A 256 9.58 0.80 8.34
C LYS A 256 10.85 0.03 7.94
N VAL A 257 10.70 -1.08 7.21
CA VAL A 257 11.82 -1.88 6.69
C VAL A 257 12.73 -1.02 5.79
N ALA A 258 12.16 -0.25 4.86
CA ALA A 258 12.93 0.58 3.94
C ALA A 258 13.77 1.63 4.68
N MET A 259 13.20 2.31 5.68
CA MET A 259 13.92 3.29 6.49
C MET A 259 15.05 2.68 7.31
N GLU A 260 14.81 1.54 7.98
CA GLU A 260 15.85 0.84 8.74
C GLU A 260 17.02 0.41 7.84
N LEU A 261 16.72 -0.07 6.63
CA LEU A 261 17.73 -0.44 5.62
C LEU A 261 18.53 0.78 5.13
N ALA A 262 17.86 1.90 4.86
CA ALA A 262 18.51 3.14 4.45
C ALA A 262 19.45 3.69 5.54
N GLU A 263 19.01 3.71 6.80
CA GLU A 263 19.82 4.12 7.94
C GLU A 263 21.04 3.23 8.13
N TRP A 264 20.85 1.91 8.03
CA TRP A 264 21.95 0.95 8.06
C TRP A 264 22.93 1.15 6.90
N ALA A 265 22.43 1.32 5.67
CA ALA A 265 23.26 1.51 4.49
C ALA A 265 24.12 2.78 4.60
N VAL A 266 23.56 3.90 5.09
CA VAL A 266 24.32 5.13 5.37
C VAL A 266 25.49 4.86 6.32
N GLY A 267 25.25 4.15 7.42
CA GLY A 267 26.30 3.80 8.38
C GLY A 267 27.35 2.89 7.77
N TYR A 268 26.90 1.81 7.12
CA TYR A 268 27.77 0.81 6.50
C TYR A 268 28.66 1.40 5.40
N MET A 269 28.07 2.13 4.44
CA MET A 269 28.80 2.71 3.31
C MET A 269 29.81 3.80 3.73
N ARG A 270 29.54 4.51 4.83
CA ARG A 270 30.46 5.53 5.35
C ARG A 270 31.72 4.90 5.97
N ASP A 271 31.53 3.80 6.69
CA ASP A 271 32.59 3.17 7.49
C ASP A 271 33.29 2.01 6.77
N ALA A 272 32.71 1.48 5.69
CA ALA A 272 33.26 0.36 4.95
C ALA A 272 34.63 0.68 4.34
N ASP A 273 35.55 -0.30 4.45
CA ASP A 273 36.73 -0.33 3.59
C ASP A 273 36.26 -0.61 2.16
N ARG A 274 36.55 0.32 1.25
CA ARG A 274 36.04 0.29 -0.13
C ARG A 274 36.66 -0.84 -0.97
N GLY A 275 37.63 -1.57 -0.41
CA GLY A 275 38.05 -2.89 -0.84
C GLY A 275 38.64 -2.94 -2.26
N LEU A 276 38.65 -4.15 -2.83
CA LEU A 276 39.06 -4.41 -4.21
C LEU A 276 37.95 -3.98 -5.18
N VAL A 277 38.21 -2.93 -5.96
CA VAL A 277 37.34 -2.51 -7.06
C VAL A 277 37.43 -3.52 -8.20
N SER A 278 36.29 -4.07 -8.60
CA SER A 278 36.17 -4.94 -9.78
C SER A 278 35.37 -4.24 -10.87
N THR A 279 35.57 -4.61 -12.14
CA THR A 279 34.78 -4.11 -13.27
C THR A 279 33.74 -5.15 -13.68
N LYS A 280 32.49 -4.75 -13.93
CA LYS A 280 31.41 -5.59 -14.46
C LYS A 280 31.54 -5.71 -16.00
N ALA A 281 30.69 -5.03 -16.78
CA ALA A 281 30.63 -5.21 -18.24
C ALA A 281 31.76 -4.50 -18.99
N HIS A 282 32.25 -3.38 -18.47
CA HIS A 282 33.32 -2.57 -19.09
C HIS A 282 34.09 -1.72 -18.05
N PRO A 283 35.23 -1.10 -18.39
CA PRO A 283 36.08 -0.39 -17.41
C PRO A 283 35.42 0.77 -16.65
N ALA A 284 34.31 1.31 -17.15
CA ALA A 284 33.53 2.36 -16.48
C ALA A 284 32.36 1.84 -15.62
N ASP A 285 32.19 0.51 -15.52
CA ASP A 285 31.11 -0.16 -14.80
C ASP A 285 31.76 -0.91 -13.64
N LEU A 286 31.78 -0.26 -12.47
CA LEU A 286 32.53 -0.69 -11.28
C LEU A 286 31.57 -1.32 -10.28
N VAL A 287 32.04 -2.35 -9.59
CA VAL A 287 31.35 -2.96 -8.44
C VAL A 287 32.35 -3.11 -7.30
N THR A 288 31.88 -2.85 -6.08
CA THR A 288 32.65 -3.07 -4.86
C THR A 288 32.03 -4.18 -4.02
N GLU A 289 32.79 -4.69 -3.04
CA GLU A 289 32.24 -5.62 -2.05
C GLU A 289 31.12 -4.97 -1.21
N VAL A 290 31.04 -3.62 -1.19
CA VAL A 290 29.99 -2.87 -0.51
C VAL A 290 28.65 -3.07 -1.21
N ASP A 291 28.58 -2.96 -2.54
CA ASP A 291 27.36 -3.15 -3.34
C ASP A 291 26.73 -4.52 -3.04
N ILE A 292 27.55 -5.57 -3.13
CA ILE A 292 27.14 -6.96 -2.89
C ILE A 292 26.70 -7.16 -1.43
N ALA A 293 27.40 -6.56 -0.46
CA ALA A 293 27.06 -6.69 0.95
C ALA A 293 25.74 -5.99 1.31
N VAL A 294 25.53 -4.78 0.77
CA VAL A 294 24.30 -4.01 0.94
C VAL A 294 23.13 -4.77 0.33
N GLU A 295 23.26 -5.24 -0.92
CA GLU A 295 22.19 -5.99 -1.57
C GLU A 295 21.86 -7.30 -0.85
N ARG A 296 22.87 -8.03 -0.38
CA ARG A 296 22.66 -9.24 0.43
C ARG A 296 21.84 -8.93 1.67
N HIS A 297 22.21 -7.90 2.41
CA HIS A 297 21.52 -7.53 3.65
C HIS A 297 20.08 -7.10 3.40
N VAL A 298 19.83 -6.29 2.37
CA VAL A 298 18.48 -5.89 1.95
C VAL A 298 17.62 -7.11 1.64
N ARG A 299 18.14 -8.05 0.85
CA ARG A 299 17.42 -9.30 0.51
C ARG A 299 17.12 -10.16 1.73
N GLU A 300 18.06 -10.28 2.66
CA GLU A 300 17.88 -11.03 3.91
C GLU A 300 16.76 -10.42 4.77
N VAL A 301 16.78 -9.09 4.96
CA VAL A 301 15.77 -8.38 5.78
C VAL A 301 14.39 -8.44 5.13
N ILE A 302 14.29 -8.18 3.82
CA ILE A 302 13.02 -8.26 3.09
C ILE A 302 12.47 -9.68 3.12
N GLY A 303 13.30 -10.69 2.84
CA GLY A 303 12.87 -12.09 2.87
C GLY A 303 12.38 -12.56 4.23
N ALA A 304 12.96 -12.03 5.32
CA ALA A 304 12.57 -12.38 6.69
C ALA A 304 11.32 -11.63 7.18
N ARG A 305 11.18 -10.35 6.87
CA ARG A 305 10.10 -9.49 7.39
C ARG A 305 8.89 -9.37 6.48
N LEU A 306 9.10 -9.52 5.17
CA LEU A 306 8.08 -9.31 4.14
C LEU A 306 7.98 -10.57 3.25
N PRO A 307 7.59 -11.72 3.81
CA PRO A 307 7.50 -12.96 3.06
C PRO A 307 6.51 -12.81 1.89
N GLY A 308 6.93 -13.25 0.70
CA GLY A 308 6.16 -13.10 -0.53
C GLY A 308 6.52 -11.86 -1.37
N HIS A 309 7.34 -10.95 -0.84
CA HIS A 309 7.93 -9.87 -1.64
C HIS A 309 9.13 -10.39 -2.44
N THR A 310 9.33 -9.84 -3.64
CA THR A 310 10.50 -10.11 -4.49
C THR A 310 11.46 -8.93 -4.47
N VAL A 311 12.72 -9.16 -4.87
CA VAL A 311 13.74 -8.10 -5.01
C VAL A 311 14.42 -8.23 -6.36
N VAL A 312 14.40 -7.15 -7.13
CA VAL A 312 15.17 -6.92 -8.35
C VAL A 312 16.27 -5.92 -7.98
N GLY A 313 17.52 -6.38 -7.94
CA GLY A 313 18.67 -5.57 -7.57
C GLY A 313 19.72 -5.53 -8.67
N GLU A 314 20.58 -4.52 -8.63
CA GLU A 314 21.64 -4.30 -9.61
C GLU A 314 22.63 -5.49 -9.67
N GLU A 315 23.01 -6.06 -8.53
CA GLU A 315 24.12 -7.03 -8.45
C GLU A 315 23.68 -8.47 -8.55
N MET A 316 22.55 -8.82 -7.93
CA MET A 316 22.06 -10.21 -7.90
C MET A 316 20.84 -10.43 -8.79
N GLY A 317 20.40 -9.40 -9.54
CA GLY A 317 19.28 -9.48 -10.48
C GLY A 317 17.95 -9.75 -9.77
N GLY A 318 17.11 -10.60 -10.35
CA GLY A 318 15.79 -10.92 -9.80
C GLY A 318 14.68 -10.76 -10.84
N VAL A 319 13.46 -11.12 -10.45
CA VAL A 319 12.30 -11.05 -11.34
C VAL A 319 11.12 -10.49 -10.56
N ALA A 320 10.52 -9.43 -11.10
CA ALA A 320 9.22 -8.94 -10.65
C ALA A 320 8.14 -9.92 -11.12
N LEU A 321 7.34 -10.45 -10.19
CA LEU A 321 6.25 -11.36 -10.50
C LEU A 321 4.93 -10.57 -10.57
N PRO A 322 4.06 -10.83 -11.57
CA PRO A 322 2.76 -10.18 -11.65
C PRO A 322 1.95 -10.35 -10.36
N GLY A 323 1.38 -9.25 -9.85
CA GLY A 323 0.60 -9.21 -8.61
C GLY A 323 1.41 -9.31 -7.31
N ALA A 324 2.71 -9.63 -7.38
CA ALA A 324 3.56 -9.69 -6.20
C ALA A 324 4.23 -8.33 -5.93
N PRO A 325 4.40 -7.93 -4.66
CA PRO A 325 5.20 -6.76 -4.34
C PRO A 325 6.67 -6.97 -4.71
N CYS A 326 7.23 -6.04 -5.46
CA CYS A 326 8.62 -6.10 -5.91
C CYS A 326 9.39 -4.86 -5.45
N TRP A 327 10.51 -5.12 -4.79
CA TRP A 327 11.50 -4.11 -4.44
C TRP A 327 12.52 -3.96 -5.56
N TYR A 328 12.83 -2.71 -5.92
CA TYR A 328 13.88 -2.32 -6.84
C TYR A 328 14.99 -1.65 -6.04
N LEU A 329 16.21 -2.17 -6.17
CA LEU A 329 17.33 -1.79 -5.33
C LEU A 329 18.57 -1.46 -6.17
N ASP A 330 19.06 -0.25 -6.01
CA ASP A 330 20.44 0.10 -6.31
C ASP A 330 21.19 0.25 -4.97
N PRO A 331 22.13 -0.66 -4.64
CA PRO A 331 22.85 -0.59 -3.38
C PRO A 331 23.79 0.63 -3.30
N VAL A 332 24.34 1.09 -4.44
CA VAL A 332 25.30 2.21 -4.53
C VAL A 332 25.20 2.90 -5.91
N ASP A 333 24.17 3.73 -6.12
CA ASP A 333 24.07 4.54 -7.33
C ASP A 333 25.21 5.56 -7.36
N GLY A 334 25.96 5.57 -8.46
CA GLY A 334 27.19 6.33 -8.61
C GLY A 334 28.41 5.67 -7.98
N THR A 335 28.57 4.35 -8.16
CA THR A 335 29.74 3.57 -7.69
C THR A 335 31.08 4.19 -8.09
N THR A 336 31.16 4.79 -9.29
CA THR A 336 32.37 5.51 -9.73
C THR A 336 32.68 6.69 -8.82
N ASN A 337 31.68 7.47 -8.40
CA ASN A 337 31.86 8.53 -7.42
C ASN A 337 32.26 7.97 -6.05
N TYR A 338 31.61 6.90 -5.62
CA TYR A 338 31.90 6.26 -4.35
C TYR A 338 33.36 5.81 -4.24
N VAL A 339 33.87 5.12 -5.26
CA VAL A 339 35.27 4.67 -5.37
C VAL A 339 36.24 5.86 -5.39
N ASN A 340 35.91 6.92 -6.13
CA ASN A 340 36.75 8.11 -6.25
C ASN A 340 36.55 9.13 -5.11
N GLN A 341 35.73 8.79 -4.11
CA GLN A 341 35.42 9.63 -2.94
C GLN A 341 34.78 10.98 -3.28
N ILE A 342 34.02 11.03 -4.38
CA ILE A 342 33.22 12.18 -4.74
C ILE A 342 31.89 12.08 -3.96
N PRO A 343 31.50 13.09 -3.17
CA PRO A 343 30.35 13.02 -2.26
C PRO A 343 29.00 13.21 -2.98
N TRP A 344 28.72 12.30 -3.92
CA TRP A 344 27.54 12.29 -4.78
C TRP A 344 27.20 10.84 -5.19
N THR A 345 26.59 10.10 -4.25
CA THR A 345 26.23 8.68 -4.37
C THR A 345 24.95 8.46 -3.57
N ALA A 346 24.15 7.46 -3.93
CA ALA A 346 22.95 7.09 -3.18
C ALA A 346 22.84 5.59 -2.93
N PHE A 347 22.19 5.22 -1.83
CA PHE A 347 21.43 3.98 -1.72
C PHE A 347 19.99 4.25 -2.20
N SER A 348 19.44 3.42 -3.09
CA SER A 348 18.11 3.61 -3.67
C SER A 348 17.26 2.36 -3.47
N LEU A 349 16.08 2.48 -2.85
CA LEU A 349 15.18 1.36 -2.64
C LEU A 349 13.72 1.78 -2.83
N ALA A 350 13.01 1.12 -3.74
CA ALA A 350 11.60 1.37 -4.00
C ALA A 350 10.78 0.08 -4.04
N LEU A 351 9.57 0.12 -3.51
CA LEU A 351 8.57 -0.93 -3.60
C LEU A 351 7.51 -0.56 -4.63
N ALA A 352 7.18 -1.49 -5.53
CA ALA A 352 6.05 -1.36 -6.43
C ALA A 352 5.25 -2.67 -6.53
N VAL A 353 3.95 -2.57 -6.81
CA VAL A 353 3.10 -3.71 -7.20
C VAL A 353 2.56 -3.43 -8.59
N ASP A 354 2.86 -4.31 -9.56
CA ASP A 354 2.43 -4.16 -10.95
C ASP A 354 2.63 -2.75 -11.50
N ARG A 355 3.87 -2.26 -11.37
CA ARG A 355 4.32 -0.94 -11.82
C ARG A 355 3.65 0.25 -11.12
N LYS A 356 2.96 0.03 -10.02
CA LYS A 356 2.47 1.11 -9.14
C LYS A 356 3.41 1.27 -7.96
N PRO A 357 4.22 2.34 -7.90
CA PRO A 357 5.14 2.56 -6.79
C PRO A 357 4.36 2.87 -5.51
N ALA A 358 4.82 2.37 -4.38
CA ALA A 358 4.13 2.46 -3.09
C ALA A 358 4.99 3.09 -1.99
N VAL A 359 6.27 2.68 -1.88
CA VAL A 359 7.21 3.14 -0.85
C VAL A 359 8.55 3.38 -1.52
N ALA A 360 9.23 4.46 -1.18
CA ALA A 360 10.57 4.77 -1.67
C ALA A 360 11.45 5.37 -0.57
N VAL A 361 12.72 5.00 -0.58
CA VAL A 361 13.78 5.66 0.18
C VAL A 361 15.00 5.87 -0.70
N VAL A 362 15.64 7.03 -0.55
CA VAL A 362 16.93 7.34 -1.16
C VAL A 362 17.83 7.91 -0.06
N ALA A 363 19.03 7.36 0.11
CA ALA A 363 19.94 7.78 1.16
C ALA A 363 21.31 8.21 0.63
N ASP A 364 21.73 9.42 0.96
CA ASP A 364 23.06 9.94 0.72
C ASP A 364 23.98 9.59 1.91
N PRO A 365 24.94 8.67 1.75
CA PRO A 365 25.81 8.22 2.84
C PRO A 365 26.78 9.32 3.32
N TRP A 366 27.14 10.26 2.43
CA TRP A 366 28.09 11.33 2.71
C TRP A 366 27.50 12.40 3.61
N ARG A 367 26.26 12.79 3.34
CA ARG A 367 25.54 13.83 4.11
C ARG A 367 24.70 13.25 5.23
N GLY A 368 24.40 11.95 5.21
CA GLY A 368 23.41 11.35 6.12
C GLY A 368 22.01 11.91 5.85
N GLU A 369 21.70 12.18 4.59
CA GLU A 369 20.39 12.64 4.16
C GLU A 369 19.58 11.45 3.67
N ILE A 370 18.43 11.19 4.29
CA ILE A 370 17.50 10.15 3.88
C ILE A 370 16.22 10.82 3.42
N PHE A 371 15.92 10.62 2.15
CA PHE A 371 14.67 10.97 1.52
C PHE A 371 13.74 9.77 1.64
N GLU A 372 12.50 10.00 2.05
CA GLU A 372 11.44 9.00 2.04
C GLU A 372 10.20 9.55 1.34
N GLY A 373 9.44 8.68 0.69
CA GLY A 373 8.16 9.01 0.08
C GLY A 373 7.28 7.78 -0.01
N TRP A 374 5.98 7.97 0.17
CA TRP A 374 5.02 6.88 0.00
C TRP A 374 3.73 7.37 -0.62
N ALA A 375 3.18 6.56 -1.51
CA ALA A 375 2.16 6.99 -2.46
C ALA A 375 0.94 7.62 -1.78
N GLY A 376 0.57 8.83 -2.19
CA GLY A 376 -0.62 9.55 -1.72
C GLY A 376 -0.49 10.21 -0.35
N HIS A 377 0.69 10.27 0.25
CA HIS A 377 0.87 10.79 1.61
C HIS A 377 2.00 11.81 1.75
N GLY A 378 2.84 11.98 0.74
CA GLY A 378 3.90 12.97 0.73
C GLY A 378 5.31 12.39 0.80
N ALA A 379 6.28 13.30 0.91
CA ALA A 379 7.70 13.00 0.97
C ALA A 379 8.40 13.79 2.08
N TRP A 380 9.50 13.25 2.60
CA TRP A 380 10.27 13.83 3.70
C TRP A 380 11.77 13.72 3.45
N LEU A 381 12.53 14.64 4.04
CA LEU A 381 13.98 14.61 4.14
C LEU A 381 14.37 14.65 5.61
N ASN A 382 14.94 13.57 6.14
CA ASN A 382 15.28 13.41 7.55
C ASN A 382 14.11 13.78 8.47
N GLY A 383 12.90 13.27 8.15
CA GLY A 383 11.67 13.51 8.89
C GLY A 383 11.03 14.90 8.69
N LYS A 384 11.63 15.80 7.90
CA LYS A 384 11.03 17.10 7.56
C LYS A 384 10.23 16.98 6.26
N PRO A 385 8.96 17.41 6.22
CA PRO A 385 8.16 17.31 5.00
C PRO A 385 8.77 18.14 3.87
N LEU A 386 8.77 17.56 2.67
CA LEU A 386 9.12 18.22 1.42
C LEU A 386 7.86 18.79 0.78
N SER A 387 8.00 19.95 0.14
CA SER A 387 6.91 20.54 -0.64
C SER A 387 7.49 21.41 -1.75
N LEU A 388 7.18 21.05 -2.98
CA LEU A 388 7.50 21.81 -4.20
C LEU A 388 6.38 22.77 -4.58
N ALA A 389 5.57 23.20 -3.60
CA ALA A 389 4.43 24.11 -3.82
C ALA A 389 4.82 25.28 -4.73
N SER A 390 4.07 25.42 -5.83
CA SER A 390 4.18 26.55 -6.73
C SER A 390 3.79 27.82 -5.98
N ALA A 391 4.78 28.63 -5.56
CA ALA A 391 4.53 30.00 -5.18
C ALA A 391 3.85 30.69 -6.38
N GLY A 392 2.57 31.04 -6.22
CA GLY A 392 1.64 31.27 -7.33
C GLY A 392 2.13 32.22 -8.44
N SER A 393 1.68 31.93 -9.68
CA SER A 393 1.65 32.83 -10.85
C SER A 393 2.87 33.73 -11.04
N SER A 394 4.07 33.22 -10.78
CA SER A 394 5.30 33.80 -11.29
C SER A 394 5.52 33.27 -12.69
N THR A 395 5.84 34.13 -13.65
CA THR A 395 6.51 33.73 -14.90
C THR A 395 7.91 33.22 -14.54
N ALA A 396 7.99 32.00 -14.00
CA ALA A 396 9.25 31.38 -13.65
C ALA A 396 10.03 31.14 -14.95
N ALA A 397 11.29 31.58 -14.97
CA ALA A 397 12.18 31.39 -16.11
C ALA A 397 13.34 30.47 -15.70
N LEU A 398 13.83 29.65 -16.63
CA LEU A 398 14.98 28.78 -16.39
C LEU A 398 16.30 29.53 -16.16
N ALA A 399 16.38 30.80 -16.54
CA ALA A 399 17.58 31.62 -16.36
C ALA A 399 18.05 31.66 -14.89
N GLY A 400 19.30 31.28 -14.66
CA GLY A 400 19.90 31.22 -13.32
C GLY A 400 19.47 30.01 -12.47
N THR A 401 18.64 29.11 -13.01
CA THR A 401 18.28 27.85 -12.35
C THR A 401 19.29 26.75 -12.66
N VAL A 402 19.24 25.66 -11.89
CA VAL A 402 20.02 24.45 -12.17
C VAL A 402 19.14 23.42 -12.86
N VAL A 403 19.60 22.89 -13.99
CA VAL A 403 18.98 21.73 -14.66
C VAL A 403 20.02 20.62 -14.69
N ALA A 404 19.66 19.44 -14.18
CA ALA A 404 20.58 18.31 -14.08
C ALA A 404 20.27 17.23 -15.11
N THR A 405 21.27 16.46 -15.48
CA THR A 405 21.14 15.24 -16.31
C THR A 405 22.30 14.32 -16.00
N GLU A 406 22.26 13.06 -16.43
CA GLU A 406 23.36 12.13 -16.31
C GLU A 406 23.72 11.48 -17.64
N LEU A 407 24.96 10.99 -17.74
CA LEU A 407 25.43 10.24 -18.89
C LEU A 407 24.75 8.86 -18.94
N ALA A 408 24.59 8.31 -20.14
CA ALA A 408 24.29 6.90 -20.34
C ALA A 408 25.58 6.09 -20.18
N GLY A 409 25.86 5.68 -18.94
CA GLY A 409 27.14 5.11 -18.55
C GLY A 409 28.26 6.15 -18.67
N HIS A 410 29.01 6.11 -19.77
CA HIS A 410 30.11 7.04 -20.05
C HIS A 410 29.90 7.92 -21.28
N LEU A 411 28.73 7.81 -21.94
CA LEU A 411 28.41 8.52 -23.17
C LEU A 411 27.20 9.44 -22.99
N PRO A 412 27.10 10.56 -23.74
CA PRO A 412 25.86 11.31 -23.80
C PRO A 412 24.75 10.45 -24.42
N TRP A 413 23.53 10.55 -23.88
CA TRP A 413 22.35 9.93 -24.49
C TRP A 413 21.87 10.75 -25.72
N PRO A 414 21.11 10.15 -26.65
CA PRO A 414 20.66 10.85 -27.87
C PRO A 414 19.84 12.11 -27.57
N GLY A 415 20.32 13.27 -28.03
CA GLY A 415 19.70 14.58 -27.76
C GLY A 415 20.29 15.33 -26.56
N MET A 416 21.19 14.71 -25.79
CA MET A 416 21.75 15.34 -24.60
C MET A 416 22.55 16.61 -24.94
N LEU A 417 23.36 16.59 -26.00
CA LEU A 417 24.22 17.71 -26.34
C LEU A 417 23.42 18.91 -26.85
N GLU A 418 22.38 18.64 -27.61
CA GLU A 418 21.39 19.59 -28.12
C GLU A 418 20.63 20.23 -26.94
N LEU A 419 20.14 19.42 -26.01
CA LEU A 419 19.52 19.89 -24.77
C LEU A 419 20.46 20.81 -23.97
N LEU A 420 21.71 20.40 -23.78
CA LEU A 420 22.70 21.20 -23.04
C LEU A 420 22.98 22.55 -23.73
N ALA A 421 23.01 22.58 -25.07
CA ALA A 421 23.17 23.81 -25.82
C ALA A 421 21.96 24.75 -25.62
N GLU A 422 20.74 24.24 -25.76
CA GLU A 422 19.50 25.01 -25.61
C GLU A 422 19.31 25.57 -24.18
N LEU A 423 19.68 24.78 -23.17
CA LEU A 423 19.71 25.21 -21.78
C LEU A 423 20.74 26.33 -21.56
N GLY A 424 21.90 26.22 -22.21
CA GLY A 424 22.96 27.23 -22.18
C GLY A 424 22.52 28.58 -22.76
N GLU A 425 21.85 28.57 -23.91
CA GLU A 425 21.26 29.77 -24.54
C GLU A 425 20.21 30.43 -23.62
N ARG A 426 19.56 29.67 -22.75
CA ARG A 426 18.61 30.16 -21.73
C ARG A 426 19.25 30.59 -20.41
N HIS A 427 20.57 30.62 -20.35
CA HIS A 427 21.33 30.93 -19.12
C HIS A 427 21.00 29.99 -17.94
N SER A 428 20.61 28.74 -18.24
CA SER A 428 20.47 27.69 -17.24
C SER A 428 21.85 27.16 -16.89
N ILE A 429 22.02 26.69 -15.66
CA ILE A 429 23.27 26.11 -15.19
C ILE A 429 23.13 24.59 -15.16
N MET A 430 23.92 23.89 -15.96
CA MET A 430 23.80 22.44 -16.09
C MET A 430 24.65 21.68 -15.05
N ARG A 431 24.20 20.50 -14.65
CA ARG A 431 24.93 19.57 -13.76
C ARG A 431 24.87 18.15 -14.31
N ILE A 432 26.03 17.50 -14.32
CA ILE A 432 26.22 16.07 -14.58
C ILE A 432 27.13 15.59 -13.45
N MET A 433 26.58 14.86 -12.50
CA MET A 433 27.20 14.68 -11.19
C MET A 433 27.57 13.22 -10.90
N GLY A 434 27.10 12.25 -11.70
CA GLY A 434 27.51 10.86 -11.67
C GLY A 434 26.70 9.95 -10.74
N SER A 435 25.52 10.38 -10.30
CA SER A 435 24.51 9.54 -9.61
C SER A 435 23.13 10.01 -10.04
N ALA A 436 22.43 9.16 -10.79
CA ALA A 436 21.16 9.50 -11.40
C ALA A 436 20.03 9.58 -10.37
N THR A 437 20.07 8.72 -9.36
CA THR A 437 19.18 8.76 -8.20
C THR A 437 19.31 10.09 -7.45
N MET A 438 20.54 10.52 -7.12
CA MET A 438 20.76 11.80 -6.42
C MET A 438 20.35 13.01 -7.28
N THR A 439 20.59 12.91 -8.59
CA THR A 439 20.20 13.95 -9.55
C THR A 439 18.68 14.12 -9.61
N VAL A 440 17.91 13.03 -9.68
CA VAL A 440 16.44 13.08 -9.68
C VAL A 440 15.89 13.49 -8.31
N VAL A 441 16.32 12.86 -7.22
CA VAL A 441 15.77 13.14 -5.86
C VAL A 441 16.11 14.56 -5.39
N GLY A 442 17.20 15.14 -5.90
CA GLY A 442 17.58 16.51 -5.61
C GLY A 442 16.52 17.54 -6.00
N VAL A 443 15.68 17.23 -7.00
CA VAL A 443 14.52 18.04 -7.39
C VAL A 443 13.52 18.13 -6.25
N ALA A 444 13.25 17.03 -5.53
CA ALA A 444 12.33 17.01 -4.38
C ALA A 444 12.79 17.91 -3.23
N ALA A 445 14.10 18.08 -3.05
CA ALA A 445 14.70 19.04 -2.11
C ALA A 445 14.79 20.48 -2.65
N GLY A 446 14.29 20.75 -3.86
CA GLY A 446 14.36 22.07 -4.48
C GLY A 446 15.76 22.49 -4.94
N ARG A 447 16.69 21.54 -5.12
CA ARG A 447 18.10 21.81 -5.50
C ARG A 447 18.29 22.20 -6.97
N GLY A 448 17.23 22.14 -7.76
CA GLY A 448 17.21 22.52 -9.18
C GLY A 448 15.79 22.76 -9.69
N ALA A 449 15.70 23.23 -10.93
CA ALA A 449 14.43 23.36 -11.67
C ALA A 449 13.90 22.00 -12.13
N GLY A 450 14.81 21.10 -12.54
CA GLY A 450 14.48 19.73 -12.92
C GLY A 450 15.71 18.89 -13.27
N ALA A 451 15.45 17.63 -13.53
CA ALA A 451 16.41 16.61 -13.92
C ALA A 451 15.85 15.79 -15.10
N ILE A 452 16.69 15.54 -16.11
CA ILE A 452 16.33 14.72 -17.29
C ILE A 452 17.29 13.54 -17.36
N ILE A 453 16.73 12.33 -17.42
CA ILE A 453 17.49 11.09 -17.61
C ILE A 453 17.09 10.49 -18.96
N GLY A 454 18.07 10.19 -19.82
CA GLY A 454 17.81 9.70 -21.17
C GLY A 454 17.30 8.25 -21.23
N SER A 455 17.51 7.45 -20.20
CA SER A 455 16.98 6.08 -20.10
C SER A 455 16.62 5.73 -18.66
N PHE A 456 15.36 5.38 -18.44
CA PHE A 456 14.84 5.00 -17.14
C PHE A 456 15.22 3.56 -16.79
N SER A 457 15.77 3.40 -15.59
CA SER A 457 15.96 2.13 -14.90
C SER A 457 15.17 2.17 -13.59
N PRO A 458 14.29 1.20 -13.31
CA PRO A 458 13.58 1.19 -12.04
C PRO A 458 14.48 0.90 -10.84
N ILE A 459 15.64 0.28 -11.06
CA ILE A 459 16.64 0.05 -10.01
C ILE A 459 17.16 1.40 -9.49
N ASP A 460 17.55 2.29 -10.39
CA ASP A 460 18.21 3.55 -10.02
C ASP A 460 17.17 4.66 -9.75
N HIS A 461 16.10 4.74 -10.54
CA HIS A 461 15.27 5.95 -10.64
C HIS A 461 13.94 5.87 -9.91
N LEU A 462 13.38 4.67 -9.72
CA LEU A 462 12.00 4.51 -9.23
C LEU A 462 11.77 5.14 -7.85
N ALA A 463 12.75 5.02 -6.96
CA ALA A 463 12.67 5.63 -5.63
C ALA A 463 12.62 7.16 -5.74
N ALA A 464 13.52 7.72 -6.55
CA ALA A 464 13.64 9.16 -6.72
C ALA A 464 12.41 9.78 -7.42
N THR A 465 11.86 9.12 -8.45
CA THR A 465 10.66 9.62 -9.15
C THR A 465 9.43 9.62 -8.26
N LEU A 466 9.21 8.55 -7.46
CA LEU A 466 8.12 8.53 -6.48
C LEU A 466 8.27 9.68 -5.47
N ILE A 467 9.47 9.88 -4.92
CA ILE A 467 9.74 10.95 -3.95
C ILE A 467 9.48 12.34 -4.55
N VAL A 468 9.87 12.58 -5.81
CA VAL A 468 9.58 13.85 -6.49
C VAL A 468 8.08 14.06 -6.64
N GLN A 469 7.34 13.05 -7.08
CA GLN A 469 5.88 13.15 -7.23
C GLN A 469 5.21 13.45 -5.89
N GLU A 470 5.59 12.73 -4.84
CA GLU A 470 5.02 12.90 -3.50
C GLU A 470 5.42 14.22 -2.84
N ALA A 471 6.56 14.82 -3.22
CA ALA A 471 6.91 16.18 -2.85
C ALA A 471 6.08 17.26 -3.60
N GLY A 472 5.21 16.86 -4.53
CA GLY A 472 4.40 17.77 -5.37
C GLY A 472 5.09 18.20 -6.66
N GLY A 473 6.14 17.50 -7.09
CA GLY A 473 6.80 17.70 -8.38
C GLY A 473 6.05 17.05 -9.54
N VAL A 474 6.49 17.35 -10.75
CA VAL A 474 5.99 16.75 -11.99
C VAL A 474 7.01 15.73 -12.49
N VAL A 475 6.54 14.52 -12.79
CA VAL A 475 7.35 13.45 -13.38
C VAL A 475 6.71 13.03 -14.70
N LEU A 476 7.44 13.18 -15.82
CA LEU A 476 6.95 12.86 -17.16
C LEU A 476 7.80 11.79 -17.84
N ASN A 477 7.16 10.90 -18.58
CA ASN A 477 7.82 10.01 -19.54
C ASN A 477 8.17 10.74 -20.85
N SER A 478 8.78 10.02 -21.80
CA SER A 478 9.16 10.56 -23.12
C SER A 478 7.97 11.03 -23.96
N GLU A 479 6.77 10.54 -23.67
CA GLU A 479 5.52 10.90 -24.33
C GLU A 479 4.83 12.11 -23.68
N GLY A 480 5.35 12.61 -22.56
CA GLY A 480 4.81 13.76 -21.83
C GLY A 480 3.66 13.40 -20.90
N GLU A 481 3.45 12.11 -20.63
CA GLU A 481 2.46 11.61 -19.71
C GLU A 481 3.04 11.56 -18.29
N MET A 482 2.19 11.82 -17.29
CA MET A 482 2.60 11.68 -15.90
C MET A 482 2.82 10.20 -15.56
N ASP A 483 4.08 9.82 -15.38
CA ASP A 483 4.47 8.45 -15.10
C ASP A 483 5.77 8.41 -14.28
N THR A 484 5.67 7.87 -13.06
CA THR A 484 6.83 7.68 -12.17
C THR A 484 7.58 6.39 -12.47
N PHE A 485 6.98 5.50 -13.27
CA PHE A 485 7.53 4.21 -13.63
C PHE A 485 7.26 3.94 -15.12
N PRO A 486 7.97 4.64 -16.03
CA PRO A 486 7.87 4.38 -17.47
C PRO A 486 8.48 3.03 -17.87
N GLU A 487 7.91 2.40 -18.90
CA GLU A 487 8.37 1.09 -19.39
C GLU A 487 9.65 1.19 -20.22
N GLN A 488 9.78 2.30 -20.94
CA GLN A 488 10.85 2.57 -21.90
C GLN A 488 11.13 4.07 -21.92
N GLY A 489 12.20 4.45 -22.63
CA GLY A 489 12.56 5.86 -22.76
C GLY A 489 13.19 6.43 -21.50
N GLY A 490 13.20 7.76 -21.42
CA GLY A 490 13.76 8.51 -20.31
C GLY A 490 12.70 9.01 -19.33
N VAL A 491 13.12 9.85 -18.38
CA VAL A 491 12.21 10.52 -17.45
C VAL A 491 12.66 11.95 -17.20
N LEU A 492 11.67 12.86 -17.12
CA LEU A 492 11.83 14.23 -16.65
C LEU A 492 11.21 14.34 -15.27
N ALA A 493 11.99 14.79 -14.28
CA ALA A 493 11.50 15.18 -12.97
C ALA A 493 11.70 16.69 -12.80
N ALA A 494 10.64 17.45 -12.51
CA ALA A 494 10.70 18.90 -12.47
C ALA A 494 9.85 19.50 -11.35
N ARG A 495 10.21 20.72 -10.94
CA ARG A 495 9.27 21.55 -10.19
C ARG A 495 8.13 21.98 -11.12
N PRO A 496 6.89 22.10 -10.62
CA PRO A 496 5.72 22.34 -11.47
C PRO A 496 5.85 23.55 -12.41
N GLU A 497 6.47 24.63 -11.94
CA GLU A 497 6.64 25.87 -12.69
C GLU A 497 7.62 25.79 -13.88
N TYR A 498 8.47 24.76 -13.93
CA TYR A 498 9.45 24.56 -15.02
C TYR A 498 9.14 23.35 -15.91
N ALA A 499 8.18 22.52 -15.52
CA ALA A 499 7.94 21.22 -16.17
C ALA A 499 7.60 21.34 -17.66
N ALA A 500 6.74 22.29 -18.03
CA ALA A 500 6.33 22.47 -19.42
C ALA A 500 7.49 22.91 -20.34
N GLU A 501 8.26 23.91 -19.91
CA GLU A 501 9.42 24.40 -20.68
C GLU A 501 10.50 23.32 -20.78
N LEU A 502 10.80 22.61 -19.70
CA LEU A 502 11.79 21.52 -19.72
C LEU A 502 11.36 20.36 -20.60
N TYR A 503 10.07 20.01 -20.63
CA TYR A 503 9.57 18.96 -21.51
C TYR A 503 9.64 19.35 -22.99
N GLU A 504 9.33 20.60 -23.32
CA GLU A 504 9.48 21.11 -24.70
C GLU A 504 10.94 21.02 -25.17
N LEU A 505 11.89 21.44 -24.32
CA LEU A 505 13.32 21.35 -24.63
C LEU A 505 13.79 19.89 -24.79
N TRP A 506 13.35 19.02 -23.88
CA TRP A 506 13.72 17.60 -23.94
C TRP A 506 13.17 16.93 -25.20
N SER A 507 11.90 17.17 -25.55
CA SER A 507 11.27 16.54 -26.70
C SER A 507 11.85 17.02 -28.03
N GLN A 508 12.18 18.32 -28.16
CA GLN A 508 12.89 18.86 -29.33
C GLN A 508 14.27 18.24 -29.50
N ALA A 509 15.06 18.22 -28.42
CA ALA A 509 16.41 17.67 -28.45
C ALA A 509 16.43 16.18 -28.80
N HIS A 510 15.42 15.41 -28.36
CA HIS A 510 15.30 14.00 -28.70
C HIS A 510 14.89 13.78 -30.17
N ALA A 511 14.02 14.64 -30.71
CA ALA A 511 13.63 14.59 -32.12
C ALA A 511 14.81 14.88 -33.06
N ASP A 512 15.62 15.89 -32.72
CA ASP A 512 16.79 16.31 -33.53
C ASP A 512 17.90 15.25 -33.56
N ALA A 513 17.95 14.34 -32.58
CA ALA A 513 18.91 13.24 -32.51
C ALA A 513 18.46 11.97 -33.26
N GLY A 514 17.20 11.94 -33.74
CA GLY A 514 16.63 10.82 -34.51
C GLY A 514 16.83 10.92 -36.03
N ASP A 515 17.30 12.08 -36.53
CA ASP A 515 17.75 12.33 -37.91
C ASP A 515 19.27 12.09 -38.05
#